data_AF-A0A9N9DXM1-F1
#
_entry.id   AF-A0A9N9DXM1-F1
#
_cell.length_a   1.000
_cell.length_b   1.000
_cell.length_c   1.000
_cell.angle_alpha   90.00
_cell.angle_beta   90.00
_cell.angle_gamma   90.00
#
_symmetry.space_group_name_H-M   'P 1'
#
loop_
_entity.id
_entity.type
_entity.pdbx_description
1 polymer ?
#
loop_
_entity_poly.entity_id
_entity_poly.type
_entity_poly.pdbx_seq_one_letter_code
_entity_poly.pdbx_strand_id
1 'polypeptide(L)'
;MATQTDSNPTASASTDQANSKNDVFSAALTSTRRRAKNLLRDYYGLGPDGKKADPLDIDNSAFEVDSYFSKLLVENNLSALMQRDNDLSTETRQLDGDMKTLVYENYSRFISATDTIRKMKSDVEKMESEMHELTKSMANISEVCSSVNSALGPKREKIRQLTNTQNSLKRYQQSS
;
A
#
# COMPACT_ATOMS: atom_id res chain seq x y z
N MET A 1 -47.56 29.80 39.01
CA MET A 1 -48.09 28.72 38.14
C MET A 1 -47.28 28.78 36.84
N ALA A 2 -46.64 27.65 36.47
CA ALA A 2 -45.74 27.37 35.33
C ALA A 2 -44.35 28.09 35.35
N THR A 3 -43.13 27.51 35.38
CA THR A 3 -42.41 26.28 34.94
C THR A 3 -41.51 26.49 33.70
N GLN A 4 -40.20 26.24 33.89
CA GLN A 4 -39.13 25.80 32.95
C GLN A 4 -38.76 26.75 31.77
N THR A 5 -37.51 26.86 31.30
CA THR A 5 -36.48 25.83 31.05
C THR A 5 -35.03 26.32 31.22
N ASP A 6 -34.21 25.40 31.72
CA ASP A 6 -32.74 25.32 31.80
C ASP A 6 -32.12 24.94 30.45
N SER A 7 -30.91 25.41 30.08
CA SER A 7 -29.82 24.57 29.53
C SER A 7 -28.51 25.32 29.23
N ASN A 8 -27.52 24.89 30.01
CA ASN A 8 -26.06 25.04 29.99
C ASN A 8 -25.34 24.65 28.68
N PRO A 9 -24.15 25.22 28.36
CA PRO A 9 -23.14 24.54 27.56
C PRO A 9 -21.93 24.14 28.42
N THR A 10 -21.81 22.84 28.68
CA THR A 10 -20.67 22.20 29.34
C THR A 10 -19.44 22.21 28.42
N ALA A 11 -18.50 23.13 28.62
CA ALA A 11 -17.17 23.05 28.04
C ALA A 11 -16.26 22.26 29.00
N SER A 12 -16.20 20.95 28.84
CA SER A 12 -15.20 20.11 29.48
C SER A 12 -13.85 20.32 28.77
N ALA A 13 -12.98 21.12 29.40
CA ALA A 13 -11.57 21.16 29.10
C ALA A 13 -10.91 19.86 29.57
N SER A 14 -10.58 18.97 28.63
CA SER A 14 -9.69 17.84 28.86
C SER A 14 -8.34 18.15 28.21
N THR A 15 -7.37 18.43 29.06
CA THR A 15 -5.96 18.59 28.74
C THR A 15 -5.38 17.24 28.27
N ASP A 16 -5.31 17.02 26.97
CA ASP A 16 -4.58 15.89 26.37
C ASP A 16 -3.06 16.18 26.32
N GLN A 17 -2.38 15.97 27.45
CA GLN A 17 -0.91 15.84 27.49
C GLN A 17 -0.51 14.39 27.26
N ALA A 18 -0.65 13.89 26.03
CA ALA A 18 -0.10 12.58 25.66
C ALA A 18 0.05 12.37 24.13
N ASN A 19 0.86 13.18 23.41
CA ASN A 19 1.34 12.72 22.09
C ASN A 19 2.61 13.35 21.49
N SER A 20 3.53 13.92 22.28
CA SER A 20 4.70 14.64 21.71
C SER A 20 5.67 13.78 20.87
N LYS A 21 5.64 12.44 20.96
CA LYS A 21 6.57 11.55 20.22
C LYS A 21 6.04 11.07 18.86
N ASN A 22 4.72 11.01 18.67
CA ASN A 22 4.11 10.63 17.39
C ASN A 22 4.02 11.81 16.41
N ASP A 23 3.97 13.05 16.93
CA ASP A 23 3.99 14.26 16.10
C ASP A 23 5.33 14.45 15.38
N VAL A 24 6.46 14.08 15.99
CA VAL A 24 7.79 14.22 15.37
C VAL A 24 7.98 13.23 14.21
N PHE A 25 7.50 12.00 14.35
CA PHE A 25 7.61 10.97 13.31
C PHE A 25 6.67 11.24 12.12
N SER A 26 5.45 11.69 12.39
CA SER A 26 4.50 12.10 11.35
C SER A 26 4.91 13.41 10.66
N ALA A 27 5.48 14.37 11.39
CA ALA A 27 6.08 15.59 10.83
C ALA A 27 7.29 15.27 9.94
N ALA A 28 8.13 14.30 10.32
CA ALA A 28 9.24 13.85 9.51
C ALA A 28 8.76 13.21 8.20
N LEU A 29 7.76 12.33 8.25
CA LEU A 29 7.20 11.67 7.05
C LEU A 29 6.50 12.65 6.10
N THR A 30 5.77 13.63 6.64
CA THR A 30 5.12 14.69 5.84
C THR A 30 6.13 15.67 5.26
N SER A 31 7.22 15.98 5.98
CA SER A 31 8.36 16.75 5.48
C SER A 31 9.06 16.05 4.31
N THR A 32 9.30 14.73 4.42
CA THR A 32 9.88 13.92 3.34
C THR A 32 8.95 13.85 2.13
N ARG A 33 7.64 13.70 2.34
CA ARG A 33 6.64 13.70 1.26
C ARG A 33 6.55 15.06 0.54
N ARG A 34 6.61 16.17 1.27
CA ARG A 34 6.65 17.52 0.68
C ARG A 34 7.94 17.75 -0.12
N ARG A 35 9.08 17.31 0.39
CA ARG A 35 10.37 17.38 -0.33
C ARG A 35 10.35 16.55 -1.61
N ALA A 36 9.89 15.30 -1.55
CA ALA A 36 9.76 14.45 -2.73
C ALA A 36 8.78 15.04 -3.77
N LYS A 37 7.67 15.63 -3.31
CA LYS A 37 6.70 16.30 -4.18
C LYS A 37 7.30 17.54 -4.85
N ASN A 38 8.05 18.37 -4.11
CA ASN A 38 8.71 19.54 -4.67
C ASN A 38 9.79 19.14 -5.67
N LEU A 39 10.60 18.13 -5.32
CA LEU A 39 11.62 17.58 -6.23
C LEU A 39 10.99 17.09 -7.53
N LEU A 40 9.92 16.28 -7.46
CA LEU A 40 9.20 15.83 -8.66
C LEU A 40 8.65 17.01 -9.46
N ARG A 41 8.07 18.01 -8.78
CA ARG A 41 7.53 19.21 -9.42
C ARG A 41 8.62 19.97 -10.19
N ASP A 42 9.82 20.05 -9.64
CA ASP A 42 10.96 20.70 -10.26
C ASP A 42 11.50 19.87 -11.45
N TYR A 43 11.57 18.54 -11.32
CA TYR A 43 11.93 17.62 -12.41
C TYR A 43 10.98 17.70 -13.61
N TYR A 44 9.69 17.87 -13.37
CA TYR A 44 8.67 17.99 -14.42
C TYR A 44 8.39 19.44 -14.86
N GLY A 45 9.16 20.42 -14.38
CA GLY A 45 9.03 21.83 -14.80
C GLY A 45 7.71 22.51 -14.39
N LEU A 46 7.01 21.99 -13.38
CA LEU A 46 5.73 22.50 -12.85
C LEU A 46 5.92 23.54 -11.73
N GLY A 47 7.15 24.02 -11.54
CA GLY A 47 7.50 25.07 -10.58
C GLY A 47 7.15 26.47 -11.11
N PRO A 48 7.02 27.47 -10.22
CA PRO A 48 6.82 28.88 -10.61
C PRO A 48 8.00 29.44 -11.43
N ASP A 49 9.16 28.77 -11.38
CA ASP A 49 10.38 29.08 -12.12
C ASP A 49 10.61 28.12 -13.29
N GLY A 50 9.54 27.66 -13.96
CA GLY A 50 9.66 26.87 -15.20
C GLY A 50 10.76 27.46 -16.07
N LYS A 51 11.79 26.66 -16.38
CA LYS A 51 13.07 27.11 -16.96
C LYS A 51 12.76 28.19 -18.00
N LYS A 52 13.20 29.43 -17.75
CA LYS A 52 12.99 30.52 -18.71
C LYS A 52 13.48 30.04 -20.07
N ALA A 53 12.68 30.24 -21.10
CA ALA A 53 13.05 29.99 -22.48
C ALA A 53 14.33 30.78 -22.79
N ASP A 54 15.48 30.11 -22.73
CA ASP A 54 16.78 30.65 -23.09
C ASP A 54 17.08 30.16 -24.51
N PRO A 55 17.09 31.05 -25.51
CA PRO A 55 17.36 30.68 -26.90
C PRO A 55 18.75 30.12 -27.14
N LEU A 56 19.67 30.24 -26.18
CA LEU A 56 21.05 29.77 -26.27
C LEU A 56 21.31 28.43 -25.56
N ASP A 57 20.31 27.89 -24.87
CA ASP A 57 20.43 26.61 -24.16
C ASP A 57 19.96 25.45 -25.05
N ILE A 58 20.87 24.52 -25.37
CA ILE A 58 20.60 23.35 -26.24
C ILE A 58 19.54 22.43 -25.64
N ASP A 59 19.42 22.38 -24.32
CA ASP A 59 18.49 21.49 -23.62
C ASP A 59 17.09 22.11 -23.47
N ASN A 60 16.90 23.34 -23.94
CA ASN A 60 15.67 24.09 -23.76
C ASN A 60 14.77 24.02 -25.00
N SER A 61 13.46 24.01 -24.77
CA SER A 61 12.44 23.97 -25.83
C SER A 61 12.45 25.18 -26.76
N ALA A 62 13.03 26.30 -26.33
CA ALA A 62 13.12 27.55 -27.07
C ALA A 62 14.48 27.76 -27.76
N PHE A 63 15.28 26.70 -27.90
CA PHE A 63 16.61 26.75 -28.51
C PHE A 63 16.58 27.27 -29.96
N GLU A 64 17.37 28.31 -30.22
CA GLU A 64 17.53 28.91 -31.55
C GLU A 64 18.91 28.57 -32.11
N VAL A 65 18.93 27.64 -33.07
CA VAL A 65 20.16 27.06 -33.67
C VAL A 65 21.07 28.16 -34.23
N ASP A 66 20.51 29.09 -34.99
CA ASP A 66 21.28 30.13 -35.70
C ASP A 66 21.95 31.11 -34.73
N SER A 67 21.27 31.48 -33.65
CA SER A 67 21.79 32.38 -32.62
C SER A 67 22.90 31.70 -31.80
N TYR A 68 22.68 30.45 -31.39
CA TYR A 68 23.69 29.65 -30.69
C TYR A 68 24.93 29.43 -31.55
N PHE A 69 24.75 29.05 -32.81
CA PHE A 69 25.86 28.79 -33.73
C PHE A 69 26.65 30.06 -34.06
N SER A 70 25.96 31.18 -34.30
CA SER A 70 26.61 32.48 -34.53
C SER A 70 27.47 32.90 -33.34
N LYS A 71 26.97 32.74 -32.11
CA LYS A 71 27.74 32.99 -30.90
C LYS A 71 28.93 32.04 -30.77
N LEU A 72 28.72 30.75 -31.04
CA LEU A 72 29.76 29.73 -30.96
C LEU A 72 30.93 30.02 -31.90
N LEU A 73 30.64 30.48 -33.14
CA LEU A 73 31.65 30.87 -34.13
C LEU A 73 32.45 32.12 -33.74
N VAL A 74 31.82 33.07 -33.04
CA VAL A 74 32.48 34.30 -32.58
C VAL A 74 33.34 34.04 -31.34
N GLU A 75 32.91 33.15 -30.46
CA GLU A 75 33.54 32.93 -29.15
C GLU A 75 34.62 31.83 -29.15
N ASN A 76 34.58 30.87 -30.09
CA ASN A 76 35.46 29.69 -30.06
C ASN A 76 36.44 29.64 -31.22
N ASN A 77 37.63 29.08 -30.95
CA ASN A 77 38.60 28.75 -31.99
C ASN A 77 38.25 27.40 -32.66
N LEU A 78 38.83 27.14 -33.83
CA LEU A 78 38.55 25.93 -34.62
C LEU A 78 38.80 24.62 -33.83
N SER A 79 39.83 24.58 -32.99
CA SER A 79 40.14 23.39 -32.18
C SER A 79 39.05 23.13 -31.14
N ALA A 80 38.56 24.18 -30.47
CA ALA A 80 37.45 24.10 -29.53
C ALA A 80 36.15 23.69 -30.24
N LEU A 81 35.92 24.16 -31.47
CA LEU A 81 34.77 23.77 -32.26
C LEU A 81 34.80 22.29 -32.66
N MET A 82 35.97 21.78 -33.10
CA MET A 82 36.14 20.35 -33.40
C MET A 82 35.98 19.46 -32.16
N GLN A 83 36.46 19.92 -31.01
CA GLN A 83 36.25 19.21 -29.74
C GLN A 83 34.76 19.18 -29.39
N ARG A 84 34.07 20.32 -29.49
CA ARG A 84 32.63 20.42 -29.20
C ARG A 84 31.79 19.50 -30.11
N ASP A 85 32.15 19.38 -31.38
CA ASP A 85 31.51 18.47 -32.33
C ASP A 85 31.67 16.99 -31.91
N ASN A 86 32.88 16.60 -31.50
CA ASN A 86 33.14 15.24 -31.01
C ASN A 86 32.36 14.95 -29.71
N ASP A 87 32.34 15.92 -28.80
CA ASP A 87 31.58 15.82 -27.55
C ASP A 87 30.08 15.66 -27.84
N LEU A 88 29.50 16.45 -28.76
CA LEU A 88 28.11 16.33 -29.20
C LEU A 88 27.81 14.96 -29.82
N SER A 89 28.69 14.47 -30.68
CA SER A 89 28.55 13.14 -31.29
C SER A 89 28.57 12.03 -30.24
N THR A 90 29.42 12.16 -29.22
CA THR A 90 29.50 11.21 -28.11
C THR A 90 28.25 11.27 -27.23
N GLU A 91 27.83 12.47 -26.86
CA GLU A 91 26.63 12.75 -26.08
C GLU A 91 25.37 12.20 -26.76
N THR A 92 25.24 12.40 -28.08
CA THR A 92 24.12 11.86 -28.87
C THR A 92 24.05 10.34 -28.77
N ARG A 93 25.19 9.64 -28.86
CA ARG A 93 25.25 8.17 -28.74
C ARG A 93 24.95 7.71 -27.33
N GLN A 94 25.42 8.44 -26.33
CA GLN A 94 25.15 8.15 -24.92
C GLN A 94 23.66 8.32 -24.61
N LEU A 95 23.04 9.42 -25.01
CA LEU A 95 21.62 9.68 -24.82
C LEU A 95 20.75 8.61 -25.49
N ASP A 96 21.11 8.13 -26.69
CA ASP A 96 20.44 7.00 -27.33
C ASP A 96 20.57 5.70 -26.51
N GLY A 97 21.77 5.43 -25.97
CA GLY A 97 22.01 4.29 -25.07
C GLY A 97 21.22 4.37 -23.77
N ASP A 98 21.17 5.55 -23.15
CA ASP A 98 20.42 5.81 -21.92
C ASP A 98 18.91 5.68 -22.15
N MET A 99 18.41 6.21 -23.27
CA MET A 99 17.02 6.04 -23.68
C MET A 99 16.66 4.57 -23.83
N LYS A 100 17.49 3.79 -24.54
CA LYS A 100 17.28 2.34 -24.68
C LYS A 100 17.27 1.67 -23.32
N THR A 101 18.24 1.95 -22.46
CA THR A 101 18.35 1.35 -21.12
C THR A 101 17.11 1.64 -20.28
N LEU A 102 16.64 2.90 -20.27
CA LEU A 102 15.43 3.29 -19.54
C LEU A 102 14.20 2.52 -20.03
N VAL A 103 14.04 2.39 -21.35
CA VAL A 103 12.95 1.65 -21.97
C VAL A 103 13.02 0.17 -21.58
N TYR A 104 14.19 -0.45 -21.66
CA TYR A 104 14.38 -1.85 -21.27
C TYR A 104 14.07 -2.08 -19.80
N GLU A 105 14.59 -1.24 -18.90
CA GLU A 105 14.31 -1.36 -17.48
C GLU A 105 12.84 -1.16 -17.16
N ASN A 106 12.18 -0.21 -17.82
CA ASN A 106 10.75 0.05 -17.60
C ASN A 106 9.90 -1.12 -18.06
N TYR A 107 10.14 -1.65 -19.26
CA TYR A 107 9.43 -2.82 -19.76
C TYR A 107 9.73 -4.07 -18.93
N SER A 108 10.98 -4.30 -18.54
CA SER A 108 11.34 -5.40 -17.66
C SER A 108 10.61 -5.33 -16.32
N ARG A 109 10.55 -4.14 -15.70
CA ARG A 109 9.77 -3.89 -14.49
C ARG A 109 8.27 -4.10 -14.70
N PHE A 110 7.72 -3.65 -15.83
CA PHE A 110 6.30 -3.81 -16.14
C PHE A 110 5.92 -5.27 -16.34
N ILE A 111 6.73 -6.03 -17.07
CA ILE A 111 6.55 -7.47 -17.28
C ILE A 111 6.61 -8.19 -15.93
N SER A 112 7.63 -7.91 -15.11
CA SER A 112 7.78 -8.51 -13.78
C SER A 112 6.61 -8.19 -12.85
N ALA A 113 6.11 -6.95 -12.89
CA ALA A 113 4.94 -6.54 -12.13
C ALA A 113 3.68 -7.29 -12.61
N THR A 114 3.51 -7.44 -13.92
CA THR A 114 2.40 -8.19 -14.51
C THR A 114 2.44 -9.68 -14.14
N ASP A 115 3.64 -10.28 -14.15
CA ASP A 115 3.84 -11.67 -13.70
C ASP A 115 3.53 -11.82 -12.20
N THR A 116 3.90 -10.83 -11.39
CA THR A 116 3.55 -10.79 -9.97
C THR A 116 2.04 -10.75 -9.78
N ILE A 117 1.32 -9.91 -10.53
CA ILE A 117 -0.15 -9.86 -10.49
C ILE A 117 -0.77 -11.20 -10.92
N ARG A 118 -0.23 -11.85 -11.96
CA ARG A 118 -0.70 -13.17 -12.40
C ARG A 118 -0.49 -14.23 -11.32
N LYS A 119 0.67 -14.22 -10.66
CA LYS A 119 0.96 -15.12 -9.54
C LYS A 119 0.02 -14.86 -8.37
N MET A 120 -0.16 -13.60 -7.98
CA MET A 120 -1.10 -13.21 -6.92
C MET A 120 -2.53 -13.71 -7.21
N LYS A 121 -2.98 -13.60 -8.47
CA LYS A 121 -4.28 -14.13 -8.87
C LYS A 121 -4.37 -15.65 -8.66
N SER A 122 -3.38 -16.41 -9.12
CA SER A 122 -3.34 -17.87 -8.95
C SER A 122 -3.30 -18.27 -7.47
N ASP A 123 -2.55 -17.53 -6.64
CA ASP A 123 -2.46 -17.78 -5.21
C ASP A 123 -3.81 -17.52 -4.50
N VAL A 124 -4.54 -16.49 -4.92
CA VAL A 124 -5.90 -16.19 -4.42
C VAL A 124 -6.90 -17.27 -4.83
N GLU A 125 -6.87 -17.72 -6.08
CA GLU A 125 -7.74 -18.81 -6.57
C GLU A 125 -7.48 -20.12 -5.77
N LYS A 126 -6.21 -20.42 -5.48
CA LYS A 126 -5.86 -21.58 -4.63
C LYS A 126 -6.40 -21.42 -3.21
N MET A 127 -6.23 -20.25 -2.61
CA MET A 127 -6.74 -19.95 -1.28
C MET A 127 -8.27 -20.06 -1.20
N GLU A 128 -8.98 -19.61 -2.24
CA GLU A 128 -10.44 -19.77 -2.33
C GLU A 128 -10.86 -21.25 -2.34
N SER A 129 -10.15 -22.08 -3.12
CA SER A 129 -10.38 -23.53 -3.15
C SER A 129 -10.14 -24.17 -1.77
N GLU A 130 -9.03 -23.85 -1.11
CA GLU A 130 -8.70 -24.36 0.24
C GLU A 130 -9.75 -23.92 1.28
N MET A 131 -10.24 -22.69 1.20
CA MET A 131 -11.30 -22.18 2.07
C MET A 131 -12.63 -22.92 1.84
N HIS A 132 -12.94 -23.27 0.59
CA HIS A 132 -14.11 -24.08 0.26
C HIS A 132 -13.99 -25.51 0.83
N GLU A 133 -12.81 -26.14 0.71
CA GLU A 133 -12.53 -27.45 1.31
C GLU A 133 -12.64 -27.41 2.84
N LEU A 134 -12.10 -26.39 3.49
CA LEU A 134 -12.21 -26.20 4.93
C LEU A 134 -13.68 -26.05 5.36
N THR A 135 -14.47 -25.25 4.64
CA THR A 135 -15.89 -25.06 4.91
C THR A 135 -16.66 -26.38 4.80
N LYS A 136 -16.38 -27.17 3.76
CA LYS A 136 -16.95 -28.51 3.58
C LYS A 136 -16.54 -29.45 4.71
N SER A 137 -15.28 -29.44 5.12
CA SER A 137 -14.80 -30.23 6.26
C SER A 137 -15.50 -29.84 7.56
N MET A 138 -15.67 -28.54 7.83
CA MET A 138 -16.42 -28.04 8.99
C MET A 138 -17.89 -28.45 8.95
N ALA A 139 -18.53 -28.40 7.79
CA ALA A 139 -19.91 -28.88 7.62
C ALA A 139 -20.01 -30.39 7.92
N ASN A 140 -19.08 -31.19 7.39
CA ASN A 140 -19.03 -32.64 7.66
C ASN A 140 -18.81 -32.92 9.15
N ILE A 141 -17.89 -32.20 9.81
CA ILE A 141 -17.65 -32.34 11.26
C ILE A 141 -18.92 -31.99 12.03
N SER A 142 -19.60 -30.89 11.66
CA SER A 142 -20.86 -30.49 12.30
C SER A 142 -21.95 -31.56 12.15
N GLU A 143 -22.09 -32.13 10.95
CA GLU A 143 -23.02 -33.22 10.68
C GLU A 143 -22.69 -34.48 11.49
N VAL A 144 -21.42 -34.90 11.52
CA VAL A 144 -20.96 -36.04 12.33
C VAL A 144 -21.20 -35.79 13.81
N CYS A 145 -20.89 -34.60 14.32
CA CYS A 145 -21.17 -34.21 15.71
C CYS A 145 -22.67 -34.26 16.02
N SER A 146 -23.52 -33.77 15.12
CA SER A 146 -24.98 -33.83 15.26
C SER A 146 -25.49 -35.27 15.28
N SER A 147 -24.99 -36.11 14.36
CA SER A 147 -25.31 -37.54 14.28
C SER A 147 -24.90 -38.29 15.56
N VAL A 148 -23.66 -38.08 16.03
CA VAL A 148 -23.17 -38.66 17.29
C VAL A 148 -23.99 -38.18 18.48
N ASN A 149 -24.32 -36.89 18.55
CA ASN A 149 -25.14 -36.34 19.62
C ASN A 149 -26.55 -36.95 19.62
N SER A 150 -27.16 -37.11 18.44
CA SER A 150 -28.47 -37.76 18.28
C SER A 150 -28.43 -39.24 18.67
N ALA A 151 -27.39 -39.98 18.28
CA ALA A 151 -27.23 -41.40 18.61
C ALA A 151 -26.95 -41.65 20.11
N LEU A 152 -26.18 -40.76 20.76
CA LEU A 152 -25.83 -40.88 22.18
C LEU A 152 -26.86 -40.26 23.12
N GLY A 153 -27.69 -39.32 22.64
CA GLY A 153 -28.72 -38.63 23.43
C GLY A 153 -29.65 -39.60 24.20
N PRO A 154 -30.30 -40.57 23.54
CA PRO A 154 -31.18 -41.54 24.20
C PRO A 154 -30.45 -42.41 25.24
N LYS A 155 -29.19 -42.80 24.94
CA LYS A 155 -28.37 -43.59 25.87
C LYS A 155 -28.02 -42.78 27.13
N ARG A 156 -27.64 -41.51 26.96
CA ARG A 156 -27.36 -40.59 28.08
C ARG A 156 -28.60 -40.38 28.94
N GLU A 157 -29.77 -40.21 28.34
CA GLU A 157 -31.02 -40.04 29.08
C GLU A 157 -31.38 -41.31 29.88
N LYS A 158 -31.21 -42.49 29.30
CA LYS A 158 -31.44 -43.76 30.02
C LYS A 158 -30.46 -43.95 31.19
N ILE A 159 -29.18 -43.63 31.01
CA ILE A 159 -28.18 -43.64 32.08
C ILE A 159 -28.56 -42.63 33.18
N ARG A 160 -29.05 -41.44 32.80
CA ARG A 160 -29.50 -40.42 33.75
C ARG A 160 -30.69 -40.91 34.57
N GLN A 161 -31.68 -41.55 33.95
CA GLN A 161 -32.81 -42.15 34.66
C GLN A 161 -32.38 -43.24 35.64
N LEU A 162 -31.52 -44.17 35.21
CA LEU A 162 -30.95 -45.22 36.07
C LEU A 162 -30.13 -44.65 37.24
N THR A 163 -29.37 -43.58 37.00
CA THR A 163 -28.61 -42.90 38.07
C THR A 163 -29.56 -42.26 39.08
N ASN A 164 -30.66 -41.64 38.62
CA ASN A 164 -31.67 -41.04 39.48
C ASN A 164 -32.38 -42.08 40.37
N THR A 165 -32.74 -43.24 39.80
CA THR A 165 -33.35 -44.33 40.57
C THR A 165 -32.36 -44.90 41.59
N GLN A 166 -31.11 -45.15 41.19
CA GLN A 166 -30.06 -45.64 42.08
C GLN A 166 -29.79 -44.66 43.24
N ASN A 167 -29.74 -43.36 42.96
CA ASN A 167 -29.59 -42.35 44.00
C ASN A 167 -30.78 -42.34 44.96
N SER A 168 -32.00 -42.42 44.42
CA SER A 168 -33.23 -42.49 45.24
C SER A 168 -33.20 -43.71 46.18
N LEU A 169 -32.83 -44.89 45.67
CA LEU A 169 -32.66 -46.10 46.47
C LEU A 169 -31.59 -45.95 47.56
N LYS A 170 -30.43 -45.38 47.22
CA LYS A 170 -29.39 -45.07 48.21
C LYS A 170 -29.90 -44.15 49.32
N ARG A 171 -30.70 -43.13 48.99
CA ARG A 171 -31.27 -42.23 50.01
C ARG A 171 -32.24 -42.97 50.94
N TYR A 172 -33.05 -43.89 50.43
CA TYR A 172 -33.92 -44.72 51.27
C TYR A 172 -33.12 -45.65 52.19
N GLN A 173 -32.04 -46.25 51.68
CA GLN A 173 -31.17 -47.13 52.49
C GLN A 173 -30.36 -46.40 53.56
N GLN A 174 -29.99 -45.13 53.35
CA GLN A 174 -29.27 -44.33 54.36
C GLN A 174 -30.17 -43.72 55.44
N SER A 175 -31.50 -43.75 55.23
CA SER A 175 -32.52 -43.21 56.15
C SER A 175 -33.14 -44.28 57.06
N SER A 176 -32.69 -45.53 56.97
CA SER A 176 -33.06 -46.65 57.83
C SER A 176 -31.88 -47.10 58.67
#